data_AF-A0A4Q9MRF6-F1
#
_entry.id   AF-A0A4Q9MRF6-F1
#
_cell.length_a   1.000
_cell.length_b   1.000
_cell.length_c   1.000
_cell.angle_alpha   90.00
_cell.angle_beta   90.00
_cell.angle_gamma   90.00
#
_symmetry.space_group_name_H-M   'P 1'
#
loop_
_entity.id
_entity.type
_entity.pdbx_description
1 polymer ?
#
loop_
_entity_poly.entity_id
_entity_poly.type
_entity_poly.pdbx_seq_one_letter_code
_entity_poly.pdbx_strand_id
1 'polypeptide(L)' 'RLTSAHTAQYLAERLVACFREYGIKDKTIAIMSDNAKTNDAMMREIKKLLPQSCGTEGRVQCF' A
#
# COMPACT_ATOMS: atom_id res chain seq x y z
N ARG A 1 16.09 12.36 8.28
CA ARG A 1 14.83 12.68 8.99
C ARG A 1 13.68 12.27 8.07
N LEU A 2 12.83 11.31 8.46
CA LEU A 2 11.62 11.01 7.69
C LEU A 2 10.72 12.24 7.72
N THR A 3 10.45 12.82 6.56
CA THR A 3 9.44 13.88 6.39
C THR A 3 8.05 13.25 6.44
N SER A 4 6.99 14.05 6.63
CA SER A 4 5.60 13.58 6.64
C SER A 4 5.22 12.75 5.39
N ALA A 5 5.90 13.01 4.26
CA ALA A 5 5.78 12.27 3.00
C ALA A 5 6.26 10.80 3.07
N HIS A 6 6.94 10.39 4.13
CA HIS A 6 7.39 9.01 4.35
C HIS A 6 6.59 8.29 5.44
N THR A 7 5.42 8.82 5.82
CA THR A 7 4.51 8.07 6.68
C THR A 7 3.81 6.96 5.89
N ALA A 8 3.57 5.83 6.54
CA ALA A 8 2.83 4.72 5.96
C ALA A 8 1.44 5.14 5.44
N GLN A 9 0.76 6.03 6.18
CA GLN A 9 -0.52 6.60 5.80
C GLN A 9 -0.42 7.41 4.50
N TYR A 10 0.53 8.34 4.41
CA TYR A 10 0.70 9.16 3.21
C TYR A 10 0.99 8.29 1.97
N LEU A 11 1.89 7.31 2.10
CA LEU A 11 2.20 6.38 1.00
C LEU A 11 0.98 5.57 0.57
N ALA A 12 0.19 5.06 1.53
CA ALA A 12 -1.04 4.35 1.24
C ALA A 12 -2.06 5.23 0.51
N GLU A 13 -2.26 6.47 0.96
CA GLU A 13 -3.17 7.44 0.34
C GLU A 13 -2.76 7.76 -1.10
N ARG A 14 -1.47 8.03 -1.34
CA ARG A 14 -0.95 8.31 -2.69
C ARG A 14 -1.07 7.10 -3.62
N LEU A 15 -0.76 5.91 -3.13
CA LEU A 15 -0.84 4.69 -3.94
C LEU A 15 -2.29 4.34 -4.29
N VAL A 16 -3.21 4.43 -3.32
CA VAL A 16 -4.65 4.21 -3.55
C VAL A 16 -5.23 5.26 -4.50
N ALA A 17 -4.77 6.51 -4.45
CA ALA A 17 -5.15 7.53 -5.41
C ALA A 17 -4.79 7.12 -6.84
N CYS A 18 -3.55 6.63 -7.07
CA CYS A 18 -3.16 6.08 -8.37
C CYS A 18 -4.04 4.91 -8.79
N PHE A 19 -4.36 3.97 -7.89
CA PHE A 19 -5.23 2.84 -8.22
C PHE A 19 -6.63 3.27 -8.68
N ARG A 20 -7.17 4.34 -8.09
CA ARG A 20 -8.46 4.91 -8.49
C ARG A 20 -8.35 5.61 -9.85
N GLU A 21 -7.30 6.40 -10.05
CA GLU A 21 -7.03 7.12 -11.30
C GLU A 21 -6.93 6.18 -12.51
N TYR A 22 -6.23 5.05 -12.35
CA TYR A 22 -6.10 4.04 -13.41
C TYR A 22 -7.25 3.02 -13.46
N GLY A 23 -8.25 3.12 -12.59
CA GLY A 23 -9.38 2.17 -12.56
C GLY A 23 -9.00 0.74 -12.18
N ILE A 24 -7.93 0.57 -11.38
CA ILE A 24 -7.39 -0.74 -10.95
C ILE A 24 -7.59 -1.04 -9.46
N LYS A 25 -8.26 -0.17 -8.70
CA LYS A 25 -8.45 -0.32 -7.24
C LYS A 25 -9.00 -1.69 -6.82
N ASP A 26 -9.87 -2.30 -7.63
CA ASP A 26 -10.51 -3.60 -7.37
C ASP A 26 -9.85 -4.76 -8.14
N LYS A 27 -8.76 -4.46 -8.87
CA LYS A 27 -8.02 -5.41 -9.71
C LYS A 27 -6.62 -5.72 -9.14
N THR A 28 -6.21 -5.01 -8.09
CA THR A 28 -4.92 -5.23 -7.43
C THR A 28 -5.00 -6.45 -6.51
N ILE A 29 -4.36 -7.55 -6.91
CA ILE A 29 -4.32 -8.81 -6.15
C ILE A 29 -3.16 -8.82 -5.14
N ALA A 30 -2.00 -8.27 -5.51
CA ALA A 30 -0.81 -8.23 -4.67
C ALA A 30 0.00 -6.95 -4.91
N ILE A 31 0.77 -6.53 -3.90
CA ILE A 31 1.69 -5.37 -3.98
C ILE A 31 3.09 -5.86 -3.64
N MET A 32 4.00 -5.76 -4.61
CA MET A 32 5.41 -6.04 -4.40
C MET A 32 6.11 -4.80 -3.82
N SER A 33 6.89 -4.97 -2.76
CA SER A 33 7.63 -3.89 -2.09
C SER A 33 8.95 -4.41 -1.51
N ASP A 34 9.90 -3.52 -1.26
CA ASP A 34 11.17 -3.89 -0.62
C ASP A 34 10.97 -4.46 0.80
N ASN A 35 12.04 -4.98 1.40
CA ASN A 35 12.02 -5.65 2.70
C ASN A 35 11.89 -4.71 3.91
N ALA A 36 11.64 -3.41 3.71
CA ALA A 36 11.43 -2.50 4.81
C ALA A 36 10.15 -2.88 5.59
N LYS A 37 10.29 -3.10 6.91
CA LYS A 37 9.15 -3.37 7.82
C LYS A 37 8.10 -2.25 7.81
N THR A 38 8.48 -1.04 7.41
CA THR A 38 7.56 0.09 7.23
C THR A 38 6.49 -0.17 6.17
N ASN A 39 6.77 -1.05 5.19
CA ASN A 39 5.78 -1.41 4.16
C ASN A 39 4.62 -2.22 4.75
N ASP A 40 4.84 -2.98 5.84
CA ASP A 40 3.72 -3.63 6.54
C ASP A 40 2.73 -2.62 7.12
N ALA A 41 3.23 -1.48 7.60
CA ALA A 41 2.37 -0.40 8.06
C ALA A 41 1.59 0.21 6.89
N MET A 42 2.24 0.43 5.73
CA MET A 42 1.55 0.94 4.54
C MET A 42 0.43 -0.04 4.09
N MET A 43 0.70 -1.33 4.07
CA MET A 43 -0.29 -2.34 3.68
C MET A 43 -1.49 -2.39 4.64
N ARG A 44 -1.28 -2.16 5.95
CA ARG A 44 -2.38 -1.99 6.92
C ARG A 44 -3.22 -0.75 6.64
N GLU A 45 -2.60 0.38 6.29
CA GLU A 45 -3.34 1.59 5.93
C GLU A 45 -4.11 1.41 4.60
N ILE A 46 -3.53 0.72 3.61
CA ILE A 46 -4.22 0.35 2.37
C ILE A 46 -5.46 -0.49 2.68
N LYS A 47 -5.37 -1.47 3.60
CA LYS A 47 -6.53 -2.28 4.00
C LYS A 47 -7.67 -1.44 4.61
N LYS A 48 -7.36 -0.34 5.30
CA LYS A 48 -8.39 0.59 5.80
C LYS A 48 -9.02 1.40 4.66
N LEU A 49 -8.23 1.86 3.70
CA LEU A 49 -8.69 2.68 2.56
C LEU A 49 -9.41 1.86 1.48
N LEU A 50 -9.04 0.58 1.34
CA LEU A 50 -9.61 -0.40 0.42
C LEU A 50 -9.85 -1.72 1.20
N PRO A 51 -10.97 -1.83 1.93
CA PRO A 51 -11.31 -3.01 2.73
C PRO A 51 -11.32 -4.34 1.95
N GLN A 52 -11.58 -4.28 0.65
CA GLN A 52 -11.57 -5.41 -0.27
C GLN A 52 -10.16 -5.88 -0.69
N SER A 53 -9.12 -5.08 -0.45
CA SER A 53 -7.74 -5.47 -0.77
C SER A 53 -7.25 -6.60 0.14
N CYS A 54 -6.22 -7.33 -0.28
CA CYS A 54 -5.58 -8.36 0.55
C CYS A 54 -4.77 -7.79 1.74
N GLY A 55 -4.55 -6.47 1.83
CA GLY A 55 -3.74 -5.87 2.89
C GLY A 55 -2.36 -6.52 2.99
N THR A 56 -1.87 -6.75 4.21
CA THR A 56 -0.55 -7.36 4.46
C THR A 56 -0.39 -8.76 3.83
N GLU A 57 -1.47 -9.54 3.73
CA GLU A 57 -1.43 -10.89 3.13
C GLU A 57 -1.12 -10.85 1.63
N GLY A 58 -1.46 -9.75 0.96
CA GLY A 58 -1.13 -9.52 -0.45
C GLY A 58 0.23 -8.87 -0.66
N ARG A 59 1.06 -8.71 0.38
CA ARG A 59 2.40 -8.13 0.24
C ARG A 59 3.37 -9.19 -0.28
N VAL A 60 3.98 -8.91 -1.42
CA VAL A 60 5.11 -9.69 -1.95
C VAL A 60 6.41 -8.93 -1.62
N GLN A 61 7.38 -9.64 -1.06
CA GLN A 61 8.67 -9.08 -0.69
C GLN A 61 9.66 -9.24 -1.85
N CYS A 62 10.40 -8.17 -2.17
CA CYS A 62 11.52 -8.26 -3.11
C CYS A 62 12.64 -9.15 -2.53
N PHE A 63 13.35 -9.88 -3.39
CA PHE A 63 14.53 -10.68 -3.03
C PHE A 63 15.68 -9.82 -2.51
#